data_AF-A0A8T6CFC3-F1
#
_entry.id   AF-A0A8T6CFC3-F1
#
_cell.length_a   1.000
_cell.length_b   1.000
_cell.length_c   1.000
_cell.angle_alpha   90.00
_cell.angle_beta   90.00
_cell.angle_gamma   90.00
#
_symmetry.space_group_name_H-M   'P 1'
#
loop_
_entity.id
_entity.type
_entity.pdbx_description
1 polymer ?
#
loop_
_entity_poly.entity_id
_entity_poly.type
_entity_poly.pdbx_seq_one_letter_code
_entity_poly.pdbx_strand_id
1 'polypeptide(L)'
;MPDRTIVGKTLRDLRWQVVGWGLGLAGLAAMLVLLYPAIAEQFEGVEIENVGFGEIDDFSDPRQFFQVEFFTWSPVLMTVFAIIVGGALLAREEGAGTLELLLSQPLTRRSLFLGKAVGVVIAVVALLLLAGAGFLLTAPWVDLKGEVAVGELVVAPLSLLPFTWFALAATMLTATLTPTRGRAWALMAAAAFLAYALHIASGLVSSIEGLRYVTPYYYSDAQR
;
A
#
# COMPACT_ATOMS: atom_id res chain seq x y z
N MET A 1 -20.82 8.52 17.09
CA MET A 1 -19.91 7.37 16.94
C MET A 1 -20.26 6.63 15.65
N PRO A 2 -19.28 6.07 14.92
CA PRO A 2 -19.57 5.21 13.77
C PRO A 2 -20.42 4.02 14.23
N ASP A 3 -21.42 3.63 13.44
CA ASP A 3 -22.24 2.46 13.77
C ASP A 3 -21.38 1.19 13.66
N ARG A 4 -21.23 0.47 14.78
CA ARG A 4 -20.45 -0.77 14.89
C ARG A 4 -20.89 -1.82 13.87
N THR A 5 -22.17 -1.83 13.52
CA THR A 5 -22.76 -2.77 12.57
C THR A 5 -22.20 -2.56 11.17
N ILE A 6 -22.02 -1.30 10.76
CA ILE A 6 -21.50 -0.92 9.45
C ILE A 6 -20.03 -1.30 9.36
N VAL A 7 -19.24 -0.97 10.38
CA VAL A 7 -17.82 -1.34 10.46
C VAL A 7 -17.65 -2.85 10.34
N GLY A 8 -18.42 -3.63 11.12
CA GLY A 8 -18.36 -5.09 11.07
C GLY A 8 -18.83 -5.70 9.75
N LYS A 9 -19.79 -5.07 9.05
CA LYS A 9 -20.16 -5.46 7.68
C LYS A 9 -19.00 -5.21 6.72
N THR A 10 -18.42 -4.00 6.73
CA THR A 10 -17.28 -3.64 5.86
C THR A 10 -16.10 -4.59 6.04
N LEU A 11 -15.75 -4.95 7.27
CA LEU A 11 -14.69 -5.91 7.54
C LEU A 11 -15.01 -7.31 6.98
N ARG A 12 -16.25 -7.79 7.13
CA ARG A 12 -16.67 -9.08 6.54
C ARG A 12 -16.63 -9.06 5.01
N ASP A 13 -16.96 -7.92 4.42
CA ASP A 13 -16.93 -7.72 2.97
C ASP A 13 -15.51 -7.67 2.41
N LEU A 14 -14.55 -7.18 3.20
CA LEU A 14 -13.14 -7.04 2.81
C LEU A 14 -12.24 -8.19 3.27
N ARG A 15 -12.70 -9.09 4.14
CA ARG A 15 -11.86 -10.13 4.78
C ARG A 15 -11.01 -10.93 3.79
N TRP A 16 -11.54 -11.30 2.63
CA TRP A 16 -10.80 -12.08 1.64
C TRP A 16 -9.80 -11.24 0.86
N GLN A 17 -10.09 -9.94 0.67
CA GLN A 17 -9.11 -9.01 0.12
C GLN A 17 -7.97 -8.78 1.11
N VAL A 18 -8.29 -8.57 2.40
CA VAL A 18 -7.29 -8.40 3.46
C VAL A 18 -6.41 -9.65 3.60
N VAL A 19 -7.02 -10.85 3.64
CA VAL A 19 -6.26 -12.10 3.75
C VAL A 19 -5.44 -12.37 2.50
N GLY A 20 -6.02 -12.25 1.30
CA GLY A 20 -5.31 -12.53 0.05
C GLY A 20 -4.12 -11.59 -0.17
N TRP A 21 -4.35 -10.28 -0.08
CA TRP A 21 -3.29 -9.28 -0.25
C TRP A 21 -2.29 -9.28 0.92
N GLY A 22 -2.78 -9.44 2.15
CA GLY A 22 -1.95 -9.51 3.34
C GLY A 22 -1.01 -10.71 3.33
N LEU A 23 -1.51 -11.90 2.95
CA LEU A 23 -0.67 -13.09 2.77
C LEU A 23 0.31 -12.94 1.61
N GLY A 24 -0.08 -12.28 0.52
CA GLY A 24 0.83 -11.97 -0.59
C GLY A 24 2.01 -11.11 -0.15
N LEU A 25 1.74 -10.02 0.57
CA LEU A 25 2.80 -9.15 1.12
C LEU A 25 3.61 -9.84 2.22
N ALA A 26 2.97 -10.63 3.09
CA ALA A 26 3.67 -11.42 4.09
C ALA A 26 4.62 -12.44 3.46
N GLY A 27 4.18 -13.10 2.39
CA GLY A 27 4.99 -14.02 1.60
C GLY A 27 6.15 -13.32 0.91
N LEU A 28 5.92 -12.12 0.34
CA LEU A 28 6.98 -11.30 -0.25
C LEU A 28 8.01 -10.89 0.81
N ALA A 29 7.58 -10.37 1.95
CA ALA A 29 8.46 -10.02 3.07
C ALA A 29 9.27 -11.23 3.55
N ALA A 30 8.60 -12.37 3.75
CA ALA A 30 9.23 -13.62 4.14
C ALA A 30 10.29 -14.07 3.12
N MET A 31 9.96 -14.04 1.83
CA MET A 31 10.86 -14.39 0.74
C MET A 31 12.09 -13.50 0.71
N LEU A 32 11.92 -12.18 0.82
CA LEU A 32 13.03 -11.23 0.80
C LEU A 32 13.96 -11.41 2.01
N VAL A 33 13.42 -11.64 3.21
CA VAL A 33 14.24 -11.91 4.40
C VAL A 33 15.07 -13.17 4.23
N LEU A 34 14.47 -14.25 3.71
CA LEU A 34 15.20 -15.51 3.48
C LEU A 34 16.24 -15.39 2.36
N LEU A 35 16.04 -14.48 1.41
CA LEU A 35 16.97 -14.23 0.31
C LEU A 35 18.13 -13.30 0.72
N TYR A 36 17.92 -12.44 1.71
CA TYR A 36 18.89 -11.41 2.13
C TYR A 36 20.33 -11.93 2.32
N PRO A 37 20.61 -13.06 3.00
CA PRO A 37 22.00 -13.50 3.21
C PRO A 37 22.77 -13.74 1.92
N ALA A 38 22.12 -14.33 0.92
CA ALA A 38 22.73 -14.58 -0.38
C ALA A 38 23.05 -13.28 -1.13
N ILE A 39 22.17 -12.27 -1.00
CA ILE A 39 22.40 -10.95 -1.57
C ILE A 39 23.52 -10.23 -0.81
N ALA A 40 23.49 -10.27 0.52
CA ALA A 40 24.49 -9.61 1.35
C ALA A 40 25.91 -10.15 1.10
N GLU A 41 26.07 -11.46 0.92
CA GLU A 41 27.34 -12.08 0.55
C GLU A 41 27.79 -11.67 -0.86
N GLN A 42 26.86 -11.60 -1.82
CA GLN A 42 27.18 -11.23 -3.20
C GLN A 42 27.63 -9.77 -3.34
N PHE A 43 27.08 -8.87 -2.54
CA PHE A 43 27.33 -7.42 -2.63
C PHE A 43 28.33 -6.91 -1.57
N GLU A 44 28.94 -7.80 -0.79
CA GLU A 44 29.93 -7.42 0.21
C GLU A 44 31.14 -6.71 -0.45
N GLY A 45 31.37 -5.45 -0.08
CA GLY A 45 32.47 -4.63 -0.62
C GLY A 45 32.23 -4.10 -2.04
N VAL A 46 31.00 -4.20 -2.56
CA VAL A 46 30.61 -3.62 -3.86
C VAL A 46 29.86 -2.31 -3.61
N GLU A 47 30.51 -1.18 -3.93
CA GLU A 47 29.81 0.11 -3.98
C GLU A 47 28.94 0.18 -5.24
N ILE A 48 27.67 0.52 -5.08
CA ILE A 48 26.74 0.66 -6.21
C ILE A 48 26.66 2.13 -6.59
N GLU A 49 26.93 2.42 -7.87
CA GLU A 49 26.68 3.75 -8.41
C GLU A 49 25.17 3.99 -8.46
N ASN A 50 24.72 5.04 -7.79
CA ASN A 50 23.31 5.37 -7.61
C ASN A 50 22.59 5.57 -8.96
N VAL A 51 21.83 4.56 -9.38
CA VAL A 51 21.10 4.51 -10.66
C VAL A 51 19.64 5.01 -10.55
N GLY A 52 19.34 5.87 -9.57
CA GLY A 52 18.06 6.58 -9.50
C GLY A 52 16.97 5.91 -8.66
N PHE A 53 17.34 5.01 -7.74
CA PHE A 53 16.43 4.39 -6.76
C PHE A 53 16.46 5.06 -5.37
N GLY A 54 17.25 6.12 -5.17
CA GLY A 54 17.45 6.78 -3.87
C GLY A 54 18.92 6.81 -3.46
N GLU A 55 19.27 7.40 -2.32
CA GLU A 55 20.62 7.26 -1.71
C GLU A 55 20.79 5.80 -1.23
N ILE A 56 21.14 4.91 -2.16
CA ILE A 56 21.46 3.51 -1.90
C ILE A 56 22.93 3.34 -2.23
N ASP A 57 23.71 3.09 -1.19
CA ASP A 57 25.17 3.02 -1.28
C ASP A 57 25.66 1.58 -1.02
N ASP A 58 24.87 0.76 -0.30
CA ASP A 58 25.24 -0.61 0.09
C ASP A 58 24.02 -1.55 0.15
N PHE A 59 23.96 -2.54 -0.75
CA PHE A 59 22.92 -3.59 -0.75
C PHE A 59 23.18 -4.71 0.27
N SER A 60 24.36 -4.74 0.87
CA SER A 60 24.69 -5.65 1.95
C SER A 60 24.11 -5.20 3.30
N ASP A 61 23.69 -3.93 3.41
CA ASP A 61 22.90 -3.38 4.51
C ASP A 61 21.42 -3.85 4.37
N PRO A 62 20.86 -4.55 5.38
CA PRO A 62 19.49 -5.05 5.30
C PRO A 62 18.44 -3.94 5.21
N ARG A 63 18.68 -2.75 5.77
CA ARG A 63 17.76 -1.61 5.70
C ARG A 63 17.62 -1.14 4.25
N GLN A 64 18.74 -0.91 3.59
CA GLN A 64 18.77 -0.47 2.19
C GLN A 64 18.20 -1.55 1.26
N PHE A 65 18.54 -2.82 1.51
CA PHE A 65 17.98 -3.94 0.76
C PHE A 65 16.44 -4.00 0.83
N PHE A 66 15.84 -3.99 2.03
CA PHE A 66 14.39 -4.04 2.16
C PHE A 66 13.71 -2.76 1.65
N GLN A 67 14.38 -1.62 1.77
CA GLN A 67 13.88 -0.37 1.21
C GLN A 67 13.67 -0.47 -0.30
N VAL A 68 14.65 -1.00 -1.02
CA VAL A 68 14.56 -1.20 -2.47
C VAL A 68 13.58 -2.32 -2.83
N GLU A 69 13.75 -3.50 -2.23
CA GLU A 69 13.03 -4.67 -2.71
C GLU A 69 11.58 -4.74 -2.21
N PHE A 70 11.32 -4.27 -0.99
CA PHE A 70 9.97 -4.29 -0.42
C PHE A 70 9.28 -2.93 -0.55
N PHE A 71 9.93 -1.84 -0.13
CA PHE A 71 9.27 -0.54 -0.01
C PHE A 71 9.15 0.24 -1.33
N THR A 72 9.97 -0.03 -2.35
CA THR A 72 9.76 0.57 -3.69
C THR A 72 8.48 0.03 -4.36
N TRP A 73 8.21 -1.28 -4.24
CA TRP A 73 7.08 -1.92 -4.93
C TRP A 73 5.77 -1.87 -4.12
N SER A 74 5.85 -1.84 -2.79
CA SER A 74 4.67 -1.87 -1.92
C SER A 74 3.67 -0.73 -2.16
N PRO A 75 4.07 0.54 -2.38
CA PRO A 75 3.15 1.62 -2.73
C PRO A 75 2.37 1.35 -4.02
N VAL A 76 3.00 0.75 -5.03
CA VAL A 76 2.32 0.36 -6.27
C VAL A 76 1.26 -0.71 -5.98
N LEU A 77 1.60 -1.74 -5.21
CA LEU A 77 0.67 -2.79 -4.79
C LEU A 77 -0.50 -2.22 -3.96
N MET A 78 -0.22 -1.29 -3.05
CA MET A 78 -1.23 -0.59 -2.25
C MET A 78 -2.13 0.31 -3.08
N THR A 79 -1.62 0.88 -4.17
CA THR A 79 -2.43 1.64 -5.13
C THR A 79 -3.41 0.71 -5.85
N VAL A 80 -2.95 -0.46 -6.30
CA VAL A 80 -3.82 -1.47 -6.92
C VAL A 80 -4.91 -1.95 -5.94
N PHE A 81 -4.51 -2.26 -4.70
CA PHE A 81 -5.45 -2.61 -3.63
C PHE A 81 -6.49 -1.49 -3.41
N ALA A 82 -6.04 -0.23 -3.34
CA ALA A 82 -6.90 0.93 -3.15
C ALA A 82 -7.90 1.12 -4.29
N ILE A 83 -7.48 0.90 -5.55
CA ILE A 83 -8.36 0.96 -6.72
C ILE A 83 -9.47 -0.09 -6.61
N ILE A 84 -9.10 -1.33 -6.28
CA ILE A 84 -10.03 -2.46 -6.17
C ILE A 84 -11.04 -2.22 -5.03
N VAL A 85 -10.54 -1.87 -3.85
CA VAL A 85 -11.36 -1.71 -2.64
C VAL A 85 -12.18 -0.42 -2.69
N GLY A 86 -11.54 0.71 -3.04
CA GLY A 86 -12.19 2.03 -3.14
C GLY A 86 -13.34 2.04 -4.14
N GLY A 87 -13.16 1.39 -5.29
CA GLY A 87 -14.23 1.21 -6.26
C GLY A 87 -15.37 0.33 -5.76
N ALA A 88 -15.07 -0.73 -5.00
CA ALA A 88 -16.07 -1.63 -4.44
C ALA A 88 -16.91 -0.99 -3.31
N LEU A 89 -16.34 -0.07 -2.52
CA LEU A 89 -17.01 0.57 -1.38
C LEU A 89 -18.20 1.46 -1.74
N LEU A 90 -18.07 2.22 -2.82
CA LEU A 90 -19.12 3.09 -3.35
C LEU A 90 -20.08 2.27 -4.21
N ALA A 91 -19.52 1.45 -5.10
CA ALA A 91 -20.30 0.89 -6.17
C ALA A 91 -21.07 -0.40 -5.81
N ARG A 92 -20.63 -1.20 -4.81
CA ARG A 92 -21.34 -2.45 -4.44
C ARG A 92 -22.78 -2.23 -4.05
N GLU A 93 -23.11 -1.08 -3.44
CA GLU A 93 -24.47 -0.85 -2.94
C GLU A 93 -25.40 -0.21 -3.98
N GLU A 94 -24.88 0.66 -4.85
CA GLU A 94 -25.66 1.26 -5.95
C GLU A 94 -26.08 0.21 -6.99
N GLY A 95 -25.12 -0.54 -7.55
CA GLY A 95 -25.46 -1.50 -8.61
C GLY A 95 -26.00 -2.85 -8.11
N ALA A 96 -26.07 -3.06 -6.80
CA ALA A 96 -26.86 -4.16 -6.22
C ALA A 96 -28.29 -3.73 -5.83
N GLY A 97 -28.65 -2.46 -6.04
CA GLY A 97 -29.95 -1.91 -5.61
C GLY A 97 -30.14 -1.88 -4.09
N THR A 98 -29.07 -2.12 -3.31
CA THR A 98 -29.15 -2.22 -1.84
C THR A 98 -28.98 -0.87 -1.15
N LEU A 99 -28.54 0.16 -1.88
CA LEU A 99 -28.40 1.52 -1.36
C LEU A 99 -29.75 2.07 -0.86
N GLU A 100 -30.83 1.84 -1.61
CA GLU A 100 -32.17 2.30 -1.24
C GLU A 100 -32.70 1.58 0.01
N LEU A 101 -32.41 0.28 0.14
CA LEU A 101 -32.70 -0.53 1.34
C LEU A 101 -31.88 -0.14 2.57
N LEU A 102 -30.68 0.41 2.37
CA LEU A 102 -29.84 0.92 3.47
C LEU A 102 -30.25 2.33 3.90
N LEU A 103 -30.69 3.15 2.96
CA LEU A 103 -31.19 4.51 3.23
C LEU A 103 -32.64 4.53 3.73
N SER A 104 -33.39 3.43 3.60
CA SER A 104 -34.69 3.28 4.24
C SER A 104 -34.59 3.00 5.75
N GLN A 105 -33.41 2.59 6.22
CA GLN A 105 -33.09 2.57 7.65
C GLN A 105 -32.80 4.00 8.13
N PRO A 106 -33.01 4.32 9.43
CA PRO A 106 -32.74 5.65 10.00
C PRO A 106 -31.24 5.94 10.15
N LEU A 107 -30.47 5.74 9.08
CA LEU A 107 -29.03 5.97 8.98
C LEU A 107 -28.78 7.27 8.22
N THR A 108 -27.98 8.15 8.82
CA THR A 108 -27.52 9.35 8.12
C THR A 108 -26.43 8.99 7.11
N ARG A 109 -26.38 9.68 5.97
CA ARG A 109 -25.31 9.52 4.95
C ARG A 109 -23.90 9.65 5.55
N ARG A 110 -23.75 10.54 6.54
CA ARG A 110 -22.48 10.74 7.28
C ARG A 110 -22.10 9.52 8.12
N SER A 111 -23.05 8.91 8.84
CA SER A 111 -22.79 7.70 9.63
C SER A 111 -22.37 6.53 8.75
N LEU A 112 -23.04 6.36 7.60
CA LEU A 112 -22.70 5.33 6.62
C LEU A 112 -21.28 5.51 6.07
N PHE A 113 -20.94 6.73 5.64
CA PHE A 113 -19.61 7.03 5.12
C PHE A 113 -18.52 6.82 6.17
N LEU A 114 -18.70 7.36 7.38
CA LEU A 114 -17.71 7.23 8.47
C LEU A 114 -17.55 5.77 8.93
N GLY A 115 -18.65 5.01 9.02
CA GLY A 115 -18.58 3.59 9.36
C GLY A 115 -17.78 2.77 8.35
N LYS A 116 -18.01 3.02 7.05
CA LYS A 116 -17.23 2.39 5.98
C LYS A 116 -15.76 2.82 6.01
N ALA A 117 -15.50 4.12 6.13
CA ALA A 117 -14.14 4.68 6.23
C ALA A 117 -13.34 4.01 7.36
N VAL A 118 -13.91 3.93 8.57
CA VAL A 118 -13.28 3.27 9.72
C VAL A 118 -13.05 1.78 9.46
N GLY A 119 -14.03 1.08 8.87
CA GLY A 119 -13.88 -0.34 8.51
C GLY A 119 -12.74 -0.58 7.52
N VAL A 120 -12.54 0.33 6.57
CA VAL A 120 -11.44 0.26 5.59
C VAL A 120 -10.09 0.53 6.25
N VAL A 121 -10.00 1.54 7.12
CA VAL A 121 -8.76 1.79 7.88
C VAL A 121 -8.36 0.54 8.67
N ILE A 122 -9.30 -0.08 9.39
CA ILE A 122 -9.02 -1.29 10.16
C ILE A 122 -8.59 -2.44 9.22
N ALA A 123 -9.22 -2.57 8.05
CA ALA A 123 -8.84 -3.57 7.05
C ALA A 123 -7.41 -3.35 6.51
N VAL A 124 -7.03 -2.12 6.21
CA VAL A 124 -5.67 -1.76 5.76
C VAL A 124 -4.65 -2.00 6.87
N VAL A 125 -4.95 -1.60 8.10
CA VAL A 125 -4.07 -1.88 9.26
C VAL A 125 -3.87 -3.39 9.42
N ALA A 126 -4.95 -4.18 9.36
CA ALA A 126 -4.85 -5.63 9.45
C ALA A 126 -4.01 -6.23 8.31
N LEU A 127 -4.16 -5.74 7.10
CA LEU A 127 -3.36 -6.15 5.93
C LEU A 127 -1.87 -5.84 6.13
N LEU A 128 -1.53 -4.63 6.58
CA LEU A 128 -0.14 -4.22 6.82
C LEU A 128 0.48 -4.97 8.01
N LEU A 129 -0.31 -5.30 9.03
CA LEU A 129 0.14 -6.17 10.13
C LEU A 129 0.40 -7.60 9.66
N LEU A 130 -0.39 -8.13 8.70
CA LEU A 130 -0.08 -9.41 8.07
C LEU A 130 1.25 -9.35 7.31
N ALA A 131 1.51 -8.26 6.57
CA ALA A 131 2.81 -8.04 5.92
C ALA A 131 3.96 -8.02 6.95
N GLY A 132 3.77 -7.30 8.06
CA GLY A 132 4.71 -7.28 9.19
C GLY A 132 4.92 -8.65 9.82
N ALA A 133 3.89 -9.50 9.87
CA ALA A 133 4.03 -10.88 10.34
C ALA A 133 4.94 -11.72 9.44
N GLY A 134 5.02 -11.41 8.13
CA GLY A 134 6.00 -12.02 7.23
C GLY A 134 7.43 -11.80 7.72
N PHE A 135 7.79 -10.55 8.03
CA PHE A 135 9.09 -10.21 8.64
C PHE A 135 9.27 -10.87 10.01
N LEU A 136 8.25 -10.83 10.87
CA LEU A 136 8.33 -11.43 12.21
C LEU A 136 8.64 -12.93 12.17
N LEU A 137 8.05 -13.65 11.21
CA LEU A 137 8.17 -15.10 11.11
C LEU A 137 9.52 -15.54 10.54
N THR A 138 10.17 -14.73 9.68
CA THR A 138 11.41 -15.10 9.00
C THR A 138 12.67 -14.43 9.57
N ALA A 139 12.58 -13.22 10.10
CA ALA A 139 13.74 -12.48 10.61
C ALA A 139 14.52 -13.22 11.71
N PRO A 140 13.91 -13.99 12.63
CA PRO A 140 14.66 -14.75 13.62
C PRO A 140 15.53 -15.89 13.06
N TRP A 141 15.32 -16.28 11.80
CA TRP A 141 16.04 -17.38 11.15
C TRP A 141 17.24 -16.90 10.33
N VAL A 142 17.46 -15.60 10.26
CA VAL A 142 18.43 -14.95 9.39
C VAL A 142 19.26 -13.97 10.20
N ASP A 143 20.56 -13.93 9.95
CA ASP A 143 21.42 -12.90 10.53
C ASP A 143 21.29 -11.61 9.73
N LEU A 144 20.65 -10.61 10.32
CA LEU A 144 20.49 -9.26 9.76
C LEU A 144 21.62 -8.31 10.21
N LYS A 145 22.81 -8.87 10.50
CA LYS A 145 24.05 -8.16 10.90
C LYS A 145 23.90 -7.24 12.13
N GLY A 146 22.81 -7.36 12.88
CA GLY A 146 22.49 -6.49 14.01
C GLY A 146 22.12 -5.04 13.62
N GLU A 147 21.99 -4.74 12.33
CA GLU A 147 21.76 -3.38 11.82
C GLU A 147 20.28 -2.96 11.87
N VAL A 148 19.37 -3.94 11.90
CA VAL A 148 17.93 -3.71 11.94
C VAL A 148 17.26 -4.56 13.01
N ALA A 149 16.56 -3.90 13.94
CA ALA A 149 15.76 -4.60 14.93
C ALA A 149 14.52 -5.25 14.28
N VAL A 150 14.21 -6.50 14.64
CA VAL A 150 13.01 -7.20 14.15
C VAL A 150 11.74 -6.38 14.38
N GLY A 151 11.65 -5.69 15.53
CA GLY A 151 10.52 -4.81 15.84
C GLY A 151 10.33 -3.69 14.81
N GLU A 152 11.41 -3.12 14.28
CA GLU A 152 11.36 -2.08 13.24
C GLU A 152 10.79 -2.65 11.94
N LEU A 153 11.26 -3.82 11.50
CA LEU A 153 10.75 -4.47 10.27
C LEU A 153 9.27 -4.83 10.36
N VAL A 154 8.81 -5.25 11.54
CA VAL A 154 7.41 -5.64 11.75
C VAL A 154 6.47 -4.44 11.67
N VAL A 155 6.90 -3.28 12.17
CA VAL A 155 6.08 -2.05 12.13
C VAL A 155 6.28 -1.26 10.85
N ALA A 156 7.39 -1.45 10.13
CA ALA A 156 7.72 -0.68 8.93
C ALA A 156 6.62 -0.68 7.86
N PRO A 157 5.91 -1.79 7.55
CA PRO A 157 4.78 -1.75 6.62
C PRO A 157 3.66 -0.76 6.99
N LEU A 158 3.51 -0.40 8.27
CA LEU A 158 2.52 0.60 8.70
C LEU A 158 2.82 2.00 8.16
N SER A 159 4.05 2.28 7.74
CA SER A 159 4.41 3.55 7.07
C SER A 159 3.63 3.78 5.77
N LEU A 160 3.12 2.71 5.14
CA LEU A 160 2.33 2.78 3.90
C LEU A 160 0.88 3.21 4.14
N LEU A 161 0.44 3.32 5.40
CA LEU A 161 -0.95 3.64 5.73
C LEU A 161 -1.40 5.00 5.20
N PRO A 162 -0.65 6.12 5.38
CA PRO A 162 -1.05 7.42 4.84
C PRO A 162 -1.15 7.41 3.31
N PHE A 163 -0.20 6.76 2.64
CA PHE A 163 -0.19 6.66 1.18
C PHE A 163 -1.39 5.83 0.67
N THR A 164 -1.67 4.69 1.30
CA THR A 164 -2.81 3.84 0.94
C THR A 164 -4.13 4.57 1.17
N TRP A 165 -4.22 5.36 2.24
CA TRP A 165 -5.38 6.21 2.51
C TRP A 165 -5.59 7.28 1.44
N PHE A 166 -4.51 7.94 1.01
CA PHE A 166 -4.55 8.87 -0.11
C PHE A 166 -5.05 8.20 -1.39
N ALA A 167 -4.51 7.03 -1.74
CA ALA A 167 -4.91 6.29 -2.94
C ALA A 167 -6.39 5.84 -2.88
N LEU A 168 -6.87 5.44 -1.71
CA LEU A 168 -8.28 5.10 -1.48
C LEU A 168 -9.18 6.33 -1.66
N ALA A 169 -8.82 7.46 -1.06
CA ALA A 169 -9.57 8.70 -1.18
C ALA A 169 -9.63 9.19 -2.64
N ALA A 170 -8.51 9.13 -3.37
CA ALA A 170 -8.45 9.48 -4.79
C ALA A 170 -9.32 8.55 -5.66
N THR A 171 -9.30 7.24 -5.37
CA THR A 171 -10.16 6.26 -6.04
C THR A 171 -11.64 6.54 -5.76
N MET A 172 -11.99 6.86 -4.52
CA MET A 172 -13.37 7.19 -4.17
C MET A 172 -13.84 8.48 -4.86
N LEU A 173 -12.98 9.50 -4.92
CA LEU A 173 -13.27 10.75 -5.61
C LEU A 173 -13.50 10.52 -7.12
N THR A 174 -12.60 9.80 -7.78
CA THR A 174 -12.75 9.48 -9.21
C THR A 174 -14.01 8.66 -9.49
N ALA A 175 -14.38 7.74 -8.59
CA ALA A 175 -15.63 7.00 -8.68
C ALA A 175 -16.88 7.89 -8.58
N THR A 176 -16.86 8.96 -7.78
CA THR A 176 -17.98 9.92 -7.73
C THR A 176 -18.08 10.82 -8.95
N LEU A 177 -16.97 11.09 -9.64
CA LEU A 177 -16.92 11.97 -10.80
C LEU A 177 -17.22 11.25 -12.12
N THR A 178 -17.33 9.92 -12.10
CA THR A 178 -17.44 9.12 -13.32
C THR A 178 -18.76 8.35 -13.39
N PRO A 179 -19.38 8.21 -14.57
CA PRO A 179 -20.71 7.59 -14.68
C PRO A 179 -20.72 6.07 -14.49
N THR A 180 -19.58 5.40 -14.70
CA THR A 180 -19.50 3.94 -14.67
C THR A 180 -18.26 3.45 -13.92
N ARG A 181 -18.42 2.30 -13.25
CA ARG A 181 -17.37 1.64 -12.47
C ARG A 181 -16.09 1.40 -13.28
N GLY A 182 -16.24 0.86 -14.49
CA GLY A 182 -15.11 0.56 -15.36
C GLY A 182 -14.33 1.81 -15.75
N ARG A 183 -15.01 2.95 -15.93
CA ARG A 183 -14.34 4.23 -16.23
C ARG A 183 -13.59 4.77 -15.02
N ALA A 184 -14.19 4.71 -13.82
CA ALA A 184 -13.50 5.10 -12.58
C ALA A 184 -12.19 4.33 -12.41
N TRP A 185 -12.25 3.00 -12.56
CA TRP A 185 -11.09 2.12 -12.45
C TRP A 185 -10.04 2.42 -13.52
N ALA A 186 -10.45 2.52 -14.77
CA ALA A 186 -9.54 2.79 -15.88
C ALA A 186 -8.83 4.14 -15.71
N LEU A 187 -9.56 5.20 -15.31
CA LEU A 187 -8.98 6.52 -15.09
C LEU A 187 -8.02 6.53 -13.91
N MET A 188 -8.39 5.91 -12.78
CA MET A 188 -7.50 5.85 -11.62
C MET A 188 -6.26 4.99 -11.89
N ALA A 189 -6.41 3.86 -12.60
CA ALA A 189 -5.28 3.02 -12.99
C ALA A 189 -4.34 3.74 -13.96
N ALA A 190 -4.88 4.44 -14.97
CA ALA A 190 -4.08 5.24 -15.90
C ALA A 190 -3.35 6.39 -15.18
N ALA A 191 -4.04 7.10 -14.28
CA ALA A 191 -3.43 8.16 -13.48
C ALA A 191 -2.32 7.62 -12.57
N ALA A 192 -2.56 6.50 -11.89
CA ALA A 192 -1.58 5.83 -11.04
C ALA A 192 -0.34 5.38 -11.82
N PHE A 193 -0.54 4.81 -13.01
CA PHE A 193 0.55 4.39 -13.89
C PHE A 193 1.37 5.59 -14.38
N LEU A 194 0.72 6.64 -14.88
CA LEU A 194 1.41 7.84 -15.35
C LEU A 194 2.16 8.54 -14.22
N ALA A 195 1.59 8.61 -13.02
CA ALA A 195 2.25 9.18 -11.86
C ALA A 195 3.48 8.36 -11.43
N TYR A 196 3.43 7.02 -11.52
CA TYR A 196 4.57 6.17 -11.23
C TYR A 196 5.66 6.25 -12.30
N ALA A 197 5.28 6.25 -13.58
CA ALA A 197 6.22 6.43 -14.69
C ALA A 197 6.93 7.79 -14.60
N LEU A 198 6.18 8.85 -14.23
CA LEU A 198 6.75 10.18 -14.01
C LEU A 198 7.70 10.19 -12.80
N HIS A 199 7.36 9.48 -11.73
CA HIS A 199 8.20 9.35 -10.55
C HIS A 199 9.57 8.75 -10.92
N ILE A 200 9.57 7.61 -11.61
CA ILE A 200 10.80 6.98 -12.12
C ILE A 200 11.56 7.91 -13.05
N ALA A 201 10.88 8.49 -14.05
CA ALA A 201 11.53 9.38 -15.02
C ALA A 201 12.17 10.61 -14.35
N SER A 202 11.53 11.16 -13.33
CA SER A 202 12.06 12.30 -12.55
C SER A 202 13.27 11.95 -11.68
N GLY A 203 13.43 10.69 -11.29
CA GLY A 203 14.63 10.20 -10.60
C GLY A 203 15.83 10.01 -11.54
N LEU A 204 15.58 9.80 -12.84
CA LEU A 204 16.61 9.53 -13.84
C LEU A 204 17.07 10.77 -14.61
N VAL A 205 16.21 11.80 -14.72
CA VAL A 205 16.45 12.96 -15.58
C VAL A 205 16.40 14.26 -14.77
N SER A 206 17.57 14.88 -14.55
CA SER A 206 17.72 16.12 -13.78
C SER A 206 16.84 17.28 -14.28
N SER A 207 16.61 17.38 -15.59
CA SER A 207 15.78 18.43 -16.20
C SER A 207 14.31 18.40 -15.77
N ILE A 208 13.81 17.25 -15.30
CA ILE A 208 12.41 17.08 -14.85
C ILE A 208 12.32 16.63 -13.39
N GLU A 209 13.41 16.73 -12.64
CA GLU A 209 13.49 16.33 -11.23
C GLU A 209 12.39 17.00 -10.38
N GLY A 210 12.08 18.27 -10.65
CA GLY A 210 11.03 19.01 -9.95
C GLY A 210 9.62 18.40 -10.09
N LEU A 211 9.37 17.57 -11.10
CA LEU A 211 8.08 16.89 -11.25
C LEU A 211 7.88 15.75 -10.25
N ARG A 212 8.95 15.29 -9.58
CA ARG A 212 8.84 14.26 -8.53
C ARG A 212 7.87 14.65 -7.42
N TYR A 213 7.86 15.93 -7.04
CA TYR A 213 7.01 16.48 -5.96
C TYR A 213 5.52 16.46 -6.28
N VAL A 214 5.15 16.33 -7.56
CA VAL A 214 3.75 16.22 -8.00
C VAL A 214 3.26 14.78 -7.86
N THR A 215 4.18 13.80 -7.92
CA THR A 215 3.82 12.39 -7.86
C THR A 215 3.55 11.97 -6.41
N PRO A 216 2.40 11.31 -6.12
CA PRO A 216 2.13 10.82 -4.77
C PRO A 216 3.15 9.79 -4.28
N TYR A 217 3.80 9.06 -5.21
CA TYR A 217 4.81 8.05 -4.92
C TYR A 217 6.09 8.63 -4.29
N TYR A 218 6.41 9.89 -4.58
CA TYR A 218 7.51 10.57 -3.90
C TYR A 218 7.30 10.65 -2.38
N TYR A 219 6.06 10.74 -1.92
CA TYR A 219 5.72 10.82 -0.49
C TYR A 219 5.50 9.45 0.18
N SER A 220 5.53 8.36 -0.59
CA SER A 220 5.53 7.00 -0.02
C SER A 220 6.92 6.50 0.34
N ASP A 221 7.95 7.16 -0.15
CA ASP A 221 9.31 6.73 0.07
C ASP A 221 9.70 6.93 1.53
N ALA A 222 10.07 5.84 2.20
CA ALA A 222 10.41 5.82 3.62
C ALA A 222 11.87 6.29 3.87
N GLN A 223 12.49 6.96 2.89
CA GLN A 223 13.83 7.57 2.97
C GLN A 223 13.96 8.71 4.01
N ARG A 224 12.97 8.90 4.88
CA ARG A 224 12.95 9.91 5.94
C ARG A 224 12.37 9.39 7.24
#